data_AF-A0A353PYK4-F1
#
_entry.id   AF-A0A353PYK4-F1
#
_cell.length_a   1.000
_cell.length_b   1.000
_cell.length_c   1.000
_cell.angle_alpha   90.00
_cell.angle_beta   90.00
_cell.angle_gamma   90.00
#
_symmetry.space_group_name_H-M   'P 1'
#
loop_
_entity.id
_entity.type
_entity.pdbx_description
1 polymer ?
#
loop_
_entity_poly.entity_id
_entity_poly.type
_entity_poly.pdbx_seq_one_letter_code
_entity_poly.pdbx_strand_id
1 'polypeptide(L)'
;MITKEEAVLGAINLQEIQCNYINAETIKTQFLSEDGEKLWIYNEKNGEPDGEIYEFDLSNIQTPPKDEVPVISPINILNLSLKENLSKLKDLKDNSYSKYVDAFSKVPLVKEKLNDGDHSYSKFAYVFKNENGQNIVCMMVISGLSEQNQTTELCFYNLETNKYEMKPLNIQADKSELKQLPDFEYTGSDEIMKAVCDYLCDCEKNCSRYTHQNNAVYIPYPIILKVDEKDNKVNVYGNFYSGYYELYGNQLNNMGGGESPAIITFQREADGSLRFVEIKKAGEGDNYAKDIKEFCKGIHGLYEEFMNHESIYKKRSEVRIQMISEYEKANHLGIEYIKDYGWDPIKINK
;
A
#
# COMPACT_ATOMS: atom_id res chain seq x y z
N MET A 1 19.74 35.00 6.92
CA MET A 1 19.63 34.00 8.00
C MET A 1 19.70 32.66 7.33
N ILE A 2 20.75 31.89 7.62
CA ILE A 2 20.90 30.52 7.12
C ILE A 2 19.84 29.71 7.85
N THR A 3 18.79 29.28 7.15
CA THR A 3 17.83 28.30 7.65
C THR A 3 18.61 27.08 8.07
N LYS A 4 18.56 26.74 9.37
CA LYS A 4 19.07 25.44 9.85
C LYS A 4 18.32 24.38 9.05
N GLU A 5 19.03 23.62 8.22
CA GLU A 5 18.46 22.42 7.61
C GLU A 5 17.92 21.53 8.74
N GLU A 6 16.64 21.21 8.69
CA GLU A 6 16.06 20.20 9.57
C GLU A 6 16.72 18.86 9.20
N ALA A 7 17.51 18.31 10.12
CA ALA A 7 18.22 17.06 9.90
C ALA A 7 17.41 15.89 10.47
N VAL A 8 17.29 14.80 9.71
CA VAL A 8 16.74 13.54 10.24
C VAL A 8 17.75 12.98 11.24
N LEU A 9 17.34 12.87 12.51
CA LEU A 9 18.23 12.44 13.59
C LEU A 9 18.35 10.91 13.70
N GLY A 10 17.33 10.18 13.24
CA GLY A 10 17.32 8.72 13.20
C GLY A 10 16.07 8.18 12.53
N ALA A 11 16.07 6.89 12.23
CA ALA A 11 14.97 6.16 11.59
C ALA A 11 14.59 4.92 12.41
N ILE A 12 13.33 4.49 12.36
CA ILE A 12 12.87 3.25 12.97
C ILE A 12 12.45 2.28 11.86
N ASN A 13 12.99 1.07 11.89
CA ASN A 13 12.64 0.04 10.92
C ASN A 13 11.34 -0.68 11.33
N LEU A 14 10.21 -0.14 10.86
CA LEU A 14 8.87 -0.69 11.15
C LEU A 14 8.66 -2.11 10.62
N GLN A 15 9.39 -2.53 9.59
CA GLN A 15 9.28 -3.89 9.06
C GLN A 15 9.95 -4.91 9.99
N GLU A 16 11.12 -4.57 10.54
CA GLU A 16 11.87 -5.44 11.46
C GLU A 16 11.07 -5.77 12.72
N ILE A 17 10.34 -4.78 13.24
CA ILE A 17 9.48 -4.94 14.41
C ILE A 17 8.04 -5.36 14.05
N GLN A 18 7.76 -5.65 12.77
CA GLN A 18 6.44 -6.05 12.27
C GLN A 18 5.32 -5.06 12.64
N CYS A 19 5.62 -3.77 12.63
CA CYS A 19 4.70 -2.66 12.91
C CYS A 19 4.62 -1.72 11.71
N ASN A 20 4.36 -2.26 10.51
CA ASN A 20 4.21 -1.51 9.27
C ASN A 20 2.76 -1.53 8.74
N TYR A 21 1.77 -1.75 9.60
CA TYR A 21 0.35 -1.82 9.24
C TYR A 21 -0.26 -0.41 9.19
N ILE A 22 0.20 0.36 8.21
CA ILE A 22 -0.32 1.69 7.88
C ILE A 22 -1.40 1.51 6.81
N ASN A 23 -2.59 2.09 7.04
CA ASN A 23 -3.73 1.99 6.12
C ASN A 23 -4.11 0.53 5.78
N ALA A 24 -4.18 -0.32 6.81
CA ALA A 24 -4.72 -1.67 6.76
C ALA A 24 -6.11 -1.69 7.43
N GLU A 25 -6.90 -2.73 7.16
CA GLU A 25 -8.32 -2.78 7.49
C GLU A 25 -8.54 -3.13 8.96
N THR A 26 -8.05 -4.30 9.38
CA THR A 26 -8.32 -4.88 10.70
C THR A 26 -7.15 -4.69 11.66
N ILE A 27 -5.92 -4.61 11.16
CA ILE A 27 -4.72 -4.39 11.96
C ILE A 27 -4.15 -2.99 11.71
N LYS A 28 -3.74 -2.30 12.77
CA LYS A 28 -3.24 -0.91 12.71
C LYS A 28 -2.02 -0.75 13.60
N THR A 29 -0.95 -0.18 13.05
CA THR A 29 0.19 0.24 13.86
C THR A 29 -0.15 1.54 14.60
N GLN A 30 0.11 1.54 15.90
CA GLN A 30 -0.13 2.64 16.82
C GLN A 30 1.20 3.21 17.33
N PHE A 31 1.21 4.51 17.58
CA PHE A 31 2.35 5.25 18.10
C PHE A 31 1.91 6.02 19.34
N LEU A 32 2.62 5.87 20.46
CA LEU A 32 2.37 6.63 21.69
C LEU A 32 3.64 7.34 22.12
N SER A 33 3.53 8.63 22.42
CA SER A 33 4.66 9.43 22.89
C SER A 33 4.55 9.65 24.39
N GLU A 34 5.62 9.34 25.11
CA GLU A 34 5.76 9.65 26.54
C GLU A 34 6.74 10.81 26.67
N ASP A 35 6.18 11.97 26.98
CA ASP A 35 6.82 13.29 27.13
C ASP A 35 7.76 13.73 26.00
N GLY A 36 7.65 13.14 24.80
CA GLY A 36 8.55 13.41 23.67
C GLY A 36 9.93 12.77 23.81
N GLU A 37 10.23 12.12 24.94
CA GLU A 37 11.50 11.45 25.22
C GLU A 37 11.45 9.97 24.88
N LYS A 38 10.26 9.36 24.92
CA LYS A 38 10.07 7.96 24.53
C LYS A 38 8.97 7.82 23.49
N LEU A 39 9.16 6.83 22.63
CA LEU A 39 8.18 6.40 21.65
C LEU A 39 7.86 4.92 21.88
N TRP A 40 6.58 4.62 21.92
CA TRP A 40 6.06 3.27 22.05
C TRP A 40 5.31 2.90 20.77
N ILE A 41 5.64 1.76 20.18
CA ILE A 41 5.04 1.28 18.93
C ILE A 41 4.45 -0.11 19.17
N TYR A 42 3.23 -0.34 18.72
CA TYR A 42 2.55 -1.64 18.81
C TYR A 42 1.47 -1.75 17.74
N ASN A 43 0.88 -2.93 17.60
CA ASN A 43 -0.27 -3.12 16.71
C ASN A 43 -1.57 -3.27 17.50
N GLU A 44 -2.67 -2.83 16.89
CA GLU A 44 -4.03 -3.16 17.32
C GLU A 44 -4.72 -3.94 16.22
N LYS A 45 -5.30 -5.08 16.57
CA LYS A 45 -6.12 -5.88 15.67
C LYS A 45 -7.56 -5.89 16.16
N ASN A 46 -8.49 -5.43 15.33
CA ASN A 46 -9.90 -5.27 15.69
C ASN A 46 -10.13 -4.42 16.96
N GLY A 47 -9.26 -3.43 17.20
CA GLY A 47 -9.33 -2.53 18.36
C GLY A 47 -8.68 -3.06 19.64
N GLU A 48 -8.15 -4.29 19.62
CA GLU A 48 -7.43 -4.87 20.76
C GLU A 48 -5.92 -4.91 20.48
N PRO A 49 -5.05 -4.69 21.49
CA PRO A 49 -3.60 -4.82 21.33
C PRO A 49 -3.20 -6.22 20.81
N ASP A 50 -2.30 -6.27 19.84
CA ASP A 50 -1.85 -7.51 19.18
C ASP A 50 -0.31 -7.56 19.08
N GLY A 51 0.28 -8.71 19.42
CA GLY A 51 1.72 -8.94 19.34
C GLY A 51 2.55 -8.37 20.51
N GLU A 52 3.54 -7.54 20.19
CA GLU A 52 4.50 -6.96 21.14
C GLU A 52 4.37 -5.42 21.16
N ILE A 53 4.82 -4.81 22.26
CA ILE A 53 5.02 -3.35 22.35
C ILE A 53 6.53 -3.08 22.39
N TYR A 54 6.98 -2.18 21.54
CA TYR A 54 8.38 -1.77 21.41
C TYR A 54 8.58 -0.39 22.03
N GLU A 55 9.52 -0.29 22.97
CA GLU A 55 9.94 0.96 23.62
C GLU A 55 11.18 1.52 22.94
N PHE A 56 11.16 2.79 22.54
CA PHE A 56 12.29 3.51 21.96
C PHE A 56 12.64 4.72 22.82
N ASP A 57 13.93 4.94 23.06
CA ASP A 57 14.46 6.13 23.71
C ASP A 57 14.88 7.17 22.65
N LEU A 58 14.27 8.35 22.70
CA LEU A 58 14.54 9.47 21.81
C LEU A 58 15.46 10.52 22.45
N SER A 59 15.77 10.41 23.74
CA SER A 59 16.46 11.46 24.51
C SER A 59 17.93 11.65 24.13
N ASN A 60 18.58 10.63 23.58
CA ASN A 60 20.02 10.60 23.33
C ASN A 60 20.40 10.46 21.84
N ILE A 61 19.49 10.78 20.91
CA ILE A 61 19.79 10.70 19.48
C ILE A 61 20.77 11.83 19.12
N GLN A 62 22.03 11.46 18.90
CA GLN A 62 23.06 12.39 18.49
C GLN A 62 22.84 12.86 17.06
N THR A 63 23.23 14.09 16.73
CA THR A 63 23.24 14.55 15.35
C THR A 63 24.17 13.64 14.54
N PRO A 64 23.65 12.92 13.54
CA PRO A 64 24.48 11.98 12.83
C PRO A 64 25.51 12.69 11.94
N PRO A 65 26.60 12.00 11.54
CA PRO A 65 27.47 12.48 10.48
C PRO A 65 26.66 12.84 9.23
N LYS A 66 27.16 13.81 8.46
CA LYS A 66 26.55 14.16 7.17
C LYS A 66 26.50 12.88 6.31
N ASP A 67 25.32 12.59 5.77
CA ASP A 67 25.01 11.44 4.88
C ASP A 67 24.64 10.10 5.53
N GLU A 68 24.48 10.01 6.87
CA GLU A 68 23.96 8.82 7.54
C GLU A 68 22.74 9.12 8.41
N VAL A 69 21.72 8.25 8.38
CA VAL A 69 20.58 8.29 9.30
C VAL A 69 20.62 7.01 10.15
N PRO A 70 20.91 7.08 11.45
CA PRO A 70 21.04 5.90 12.28
C PRO A 70 19.68 5.21 12.47
N VAL A 71 19.66 3.88 12.37
CA VAL A 71 18.48 3.08 12.71
C VAL A 71 18.43 2.90 14.23
N ILE A 72 17.34 3.37 14.85
CA ILE A 72 17.09 3.28 16.28
C ILE A 72 16.43 1.95 16.58
N SER A 73 17.06 1.14 17.43
CA SER A 73 16.51 -0.12 17.91
C SER A 73 15.67 0.07 19.17
N PRO A 74 14.69 -0.80 19.45
CA PRO A 74 13.95 -0.76 20.70
C PRO A 74 14.87 -1.05 21.89
N ILE A 75 14.72 -0.29 22.97
CA ILE A 75 15.43 -0.51 24.25
C ILE A 75 14.74 -1.57 25.11
N ASN A 76 13.46 -1.88 24.83
CA ASN A 76 12.68 -2.86 25.55
C ASN A 76 11.54 -3.40 24.68
N ILE A 77 11.14 -4.65 24.91
CA ILE A 77 10.07 -5.34 24.19
C ILE A 77 9.13 -5.98 25.21
N LEU A 78 7.85 -5.59 25.19
CA LEU A 78 6.84 -6.08 26.12
C LEU A 78 5.89 -7.04 25.41
N ASN A 79 5.75 -8.24 25.96
CA ASN A 79 4.81 -9.24 25.45
C ASN A 79 3.38 -8.95 25.96
N LEU A 80 2.43 -8.71 25.04
CA LEU A 80 1.05 -8.37 25.37
C LEU A 80 0.22 -9.51 25.99
N SER A 81 0.71 -10.76 25.95
CA SER A 81 0.07 -11.88 26.66
C SER A 81 0.12 -11.75 28.18
N LEU A 82 0.99 -10.89 28.71
CA LEU A 82 1.13 -10.63 30.14
C LEU A 82 0.19 -9.52 30.59
N LYS A 83 -0.66 -9.82 31.60
CA LYS A 83 -1.65 -8.88 32.15
C LYS A 83 -1.06 -7.56 32.65
N GLU A 84 0.15 -7.61 33.21
CA GLU A 84 0.87 -6.41 33.67
C GLU A 84 1.23 -5.47 32.53
N ASN A 85 1.63 -6.00 31.36
CA ASN A 85 1.95 -5.22 30.18
C ASN A 85 0.70 -4.57 29.57
N LEU A 86 -0.45 -5.26 29.61
CA LEU A 86 -1.74 -4.65 29.23
C LEU A 86 -2.12 -3.49 30.15
N SER A 87 -1.88 -3.60 31.46
CA SER A 87 -2.11 -2.50 32.39
C SER A 87 -1.19 -1.31 32.08
N LYS A 88 0.10 -1.57 31.86
CA LYS A 88 1.07 -0.53 31.48
C LYS A 88 0.68 0.15 30.16
N LEU A 89 0.25 -0.61 29.16
CA LEU A 89 -0.22 -0.04 27.89
C LEU A 89 -1.44 0.87 28.09
N LYS A 90 -2.37 0.48 28.97
CA LYS A 90 -3.51 1.33 29.29
C LYS A 90 -3.07 2.66 29.93
N ASP A 91 -2.15 2.62 30.89
CA ASP A 91 -1.63 3.82 31.52
C ASP A 91 -0.89 4.71 30.51
N LEU A 92 -0.10 4.10 29.60
CA LEU A 92 0.57 4.80 28.49
C LEU A 92 -0.43 5.45 27.53
N LYS A 93 -1.49 4.75 27.16
CA LYS A 93 -2.58 5.29 26.34
C LYS A 93 -3.24 6.47 27.02
N ASP A 94 -3.62 6.33 28.28
CA ASP A 94 -4.29 7.39 29.04
C ASP A 94 -3.39 8.63 29.15
N ASN A 95 -2.09 8.44 29.45
CA ASN A 95 -1.11 9.55 29.45
C ASN A 95 -0.96 10.20 28.08
N SER A 96 -0.69 9.40 27.04
CA SER A 96 -0.45 9.91 25.68
C SER A 96 -1.70 10.61 25.11
N TYR A 97 -2.89 10.00 25.24
CA TYR A 97 -4.14 10.57 24.74
C TYR A 97 -4.59 11.80 25.54
N SER A 98 -4.21 11.94 26.81
CA SER A 98 -4.47 13.17 27.58
C SER A 98 -3.79 14.41 26.98
N LYS A 99 -2.75 14.22 26.15
CA LYS A 99 -2.04 15.28 25.43
C LYS A 99 -2.72 15.66 24.12
N TYR A 100 -3.76 14.95 23.69
CA TYR A 100 -4.50 15.32 22.50
C TYR A 100 -5.72 16.14 22.86
N VAL A 101 -5.96 17.18 22.08
CA VAL A 101 -7.17 18.00 22.16
C VAL A 101 -7.89 18.02 20.83
N ASP A 102 -9.21 18.20 20.86
CA ASP A 102 -9.98 18.44 19.64
C ASP A 102 -9.57 19.80 19.04
N ALA A 103 -9.03 19.75 17.82
CA ALA A 103 -8.41 20.89 17.15
C ALA A 103 -9.45 21.99 16.89
N PHE A 104 -10.64 21.61 16.42
CA PHE A 104 -11.72 22.55 16.13
C PHE A 104 -12.14 23.35 17.36
N SER A 105 -12.27 22.69 18.51
CA SER A 105 -12.74 23.34 19.73
C SER A 105 -11.66 24.14 20.46
N LYS A 106 -10.40 23.69 20.43
CA LYS A 106 -9.31 24.28 21.23
C LYS A 106 -8.36 25.22 20.47
N VAL A 107 -8.35 25.19 19.14
CA VAL A 107 -7.44 26.02 18.33
C VAL A 107 -8.25 27.10 17.59
N PRO A 108 -8.24 28.37 18.05
CA PRO A 108 -8.98 29.46 17.39
C PRO A 108 -8.71 29.58 15.90
N LEU A 109 -7.46 29.37 15.46
CA LEU A 109 -7.06 29.38 14.06
C LEU A 109 -7.94 28.47 13.18
N VAL A 110 -8.34 27.31 13.70
CA VAL A 110 -9.15 26.34 12.96
C VAL A 110 -10.52 26.94 12.62
N LYS A 111 -11.18 27.57 13.60
CA LYS A 111 -12.50 28.18 13.41
C LYS A 111 -12.44 29.41 12.50
N GLU A 112 -11.38 30.19 12.64
CA GLU A 112 -11.27 31.50 12.01
C GLU A 112 -10.74 31.44 10.58
N LYS A 113 -9.84 30.49 10.27
CA LYS A 113 -9.06 30.51 9.02
C LYS A 113 -8.96 29.19 8.27
N LEU A 114 -9.12 28.04 8.93
CA LEU A 114 -8.93 26.72 8.27
C LEU A 114 -10.25 25.99 8.00
N ASN A 115 -11.38 26.61 8.27
CA ASN A 115 -12.71 26.04 8.04
C ASN A 115 -13.42 26.71 6.84
N ASP A 116 -12.66 26.99 5.78
CA ASP A 116 -13.11 27.70 4.57
C ASP A 116 -13.33 26.79 3.36
N GLY A 117 -13.05 25.48 3.49
CA GLY A 117 -13.23 24.48 2.44
C GLY A 117 -12.01 24.24 1.54
N ASP A 118 -11.00 25.11 1.59
CA ASP A 118 -9.72 24.90 0.89
C ASP A 118 -8.68 24.20 1.78
N HIS A 119 -8.96 24.13 3.08
CA HIS A 119 -8.13 23.47 4.08
C HIS A 119 -8.82 22.24 4.69
N SER A 120 -8.01 21.25 5.05
CA SER A 120 -8.36 20.16 5.96
C SER A 120 -7.33 20.10 7.07
N TYR A 121 -7.71 19.63 8.26
CA TYR A 121 -6.81 19.55 9.41
C TYR A 121 -7.07 18.26 10.19
N SER A 122 -6.05 17.81 10.93
CA SER A 122 -6.23 16.67 11.82
C SER A 122 -7.24 17.00 12.91
N LYS A 123 -8.24 16.13 13.09
CA LYS A 123 -9.31 16.30 14.10
C LYS A 123 -8.75 16.53 15.50
N PHE A 124 -7.69 15.80 15.83
CA PHE A 124 -6.97 15.93 17.08
C PHE A 124 -5.63 16.62 16.86
N ALA A 125 -5.20 17.38 17.85
CA ALA A 125 -3.94 18.09 17.88
C ALA A 125 -3.17 17.73 19.15
N TYR A 126 -1.85 17.55 19.03
CA TYR A 126 -0.97 17.16 20.12
C TYR A 126 -0.50 18.40 20.90
N VAL A 127 -0.59 18.35 22.23
CA VAL A 127 -0.23 19.45 23.14
C VAL A 127 1.08 19.14 23.85
N PHE A 128 2.02 20.07 23.80
CA PHE A 128 3.29 20.00 24.52
C PHE A 128 3.73 21.38 25.00
N LYS A 129 4.73 21.43 25.89
CA LYS A 129 5.32 22.69 26.34
C LYS A 129 6.58 23.01 25.54
N ASN A 130 6.70 24.25 25.09
CA ASN A 130 7.96 24.74 24.53
C ASN A 130 8.99 25.04 25.63
N GLU A 131 10.19 25.46 25.23
CA GLU A 131 11.29 25.85 26.14
C GLU A 131 10.91 26.93 27.16
N ASN A 132 9.93 27.78 26.82
CA ASN A 132 9.41 28.83 27.69
C ASN A 132 8.25 28.36 28.60
N GLY A 133 7.92 27.07 28.57
CA GLY A 133 6.82 26.48 29.35
C GLY A 133 5.41 26.78 28.83
N GLN A 134 5.28 27.34 27.63
CA GLN A 134 4.00 27.69 27.00
C GLN A 134 3.40 26.49 26.27
N ASN A 135 2.07 26.39 26.23
CA ASN A 135 1.41 25.27 25.57
C ASN A 135 1.36 25.50 24.05
N ILE A 136 2.04 24.62 23.34
CA ILE A 136 2.01 24.52 21.89
C ILE A 136 1.09 23.37 21.50
N VAL A 137 0.24 23.63 20.52
CA VAL A 137 -0.62 22.65 19.88
C VAL A 137 -0.08 22.40 18.48
N CYS A 138 0.24 21.14 18.17
CA CYS A 138 0.68 20.70 16.85
C CYS A 138 -0.46 19.94 16.16
N MET A 139 -0.78 20.34 14.94
CA MET A 139 -1.78 19.65 14.10
C MET A 139 -1.30 19.58 12.65
N MET A 140 -1.73 18.53 11.94
CA MET A 140 -1.50 18.43 10.50
C MET A 140 -2.55 19.28 9.78
N VAL A 141 -2.11 20.02 8.76
CA VAL A 141 -2.96 20.83 7.89
C VAL A 141 -2.65 20.44 6.44
N ILE A 142 -3.70 20.25 5.65
CA ILE A 142 -3.64 20.06 4.22
C ILE A 142 -4.31 21.28 3.59
N SER A 143 -3.58 21.99 2.75
CA SER A 143 -4.03 23.24 2.10
C SER A 143 -4.09 23.06 0.57
N GLY A 144 -4.85 23.91 -0.12
CA GLY A 144 -4.94 23.87 -1.59
C GLY A 144 -5.77 22.71 -2.13
N LEU A 145 -6.80 22.29 -1.38
CA LEU A 145 -7.70 21.20 -1.78
C LEU A 145 -8.44 21.52 -3.08
N SER A 146 -8.68 22.80 -3.37
CA SER A 146 -9.40 23.25 -4.55
C SER A 146 -8.53 23.34 -5.83
N GLU A 147 -7.22 23.49 -5.71
CA GLU A 147 -6.34 23.89 -6.84
C GLU A 147 -5.40 22.78 -7.37
N GLN A 148 -5.61 21.50 -7.04
CA GLN A 148 -4.70 20.37 -7.36
C GLN A 148 -3.24 20.54 -6.89
N ASN A 149 -2.90 21.62 -6.20
CA ASN A 149 -1.59 21.89 -5.61
C ASN A 149 -1.66 21.70 -4.08
N GLN A 150 -1.96 20.47 -3.68
CA GLN A 150 -2.08 20.14 -2.26
C GLN A 150 -0.72 20.22 -1.57
N THR A 151 -0.70 20.88 -0.42
CA THR A 151 0.47 20.93 0.47
C THR A 151 0.10 20.33 1.81
N THR A 152 1.04 19.62 2.44
CA THR A 152 0.87 19.07 3.79
C THR A 152 1.87 19.74 4.71
N GLU A 153 1.36 20.30 5.80
CA GLU A 153 2.12 21.11 6.75
C GLU A 153 1.76 20.72 8.18
N LEU A 154 2.69 20.96 9.11
CA LEU A 154 2.43 20.97 10.54
C LEU A 154 2.21 22.42 11.00
N CYS A 155 1.07 22.67 11.63
CA CYS A 155 0.77 23.93 12.30
C CYS A 155 1.16 23.82 13.77
N PHE A 156 2.05 24.71 14.23
CA PHE A 156 2.42 24.89 15.64
C PHE A 156 1.73 26.14 16.17
N TYR A 157 0.66 25.96 16.94
CA TYR A 157 -0.16 27.05 17.49
C TYR A 157 0.14 27.25 18.98
N ASN A 158 0.44 28.47 19.40
CA ASN A 158 0.66 28.83 20.79
C ASN A 158 -0.64 29.33 21.44
N LEU A 159 -1.14 28.60 22.46
CA LEU A 159 -2.44 28.87 23.07
C LEU A 159 -2.48 30.18 23.87
N GLU A 160 -1.36 30.61 24.43
CA GLU A 160 -1.31 31.82 25.26
C GLU A 160 -1.21 33.10 24.43
N THR A 161 -0.49 33.06 23.30
CA THR A 161 -0.20 34.24 22.46
C THR A 161 -1.06 34.33 21.21
N ASN A 162 -1.79 33.26 20.87
CA ASN A 162 -2.55 33.12 19.62
C ASN A 162 -1.71 33.31 18.35
N LYS A 163 -0.41 33.00 18.43
CA LYS A 163 0.49 32.98 17.28
C LYS A 163 0.68 31.56 16.78
N TYR A 164 0.93 31.41 15.49
CA TYR A 164 1.20 30.12 14.88
C TYR A 164 2.32 30.20 13.86
N GLU A 165 2.92 29.03 13.63
CA GLU A 165 3.91 28.79 12.59
C GLU A 165 3.47 27.56 11.78
N MET A 166 3.51 27.68 10.46
CA MET A 166 3.31 26.55 9.55
C MET A 166 4.69 26.06 9.12
N LYS A 167 4.91 24.75 9.21
CA LYS A 167 6.13 24.11 8.71
C LYS A 167 5.76 23.05 7.70
N PRO A 168 6.40 23.00 6.52
CA PRO A 168 6.21 21.90 5.58
C PRO A 168 6.43 20.56 6.28
N LEU A 169 5.48 19.64 6.14
CA LEU A 169 5.72 18.27 6.54
C LEU A 169 6.56 17.64 5.43
N ASN A 170 7.86 17.51 5.67
CA ASN A 170 8.80 16.91 4.72
C ASN A 170 8.54 15.39 4.62
N ILE A 171 7.50 15.01 3.89
CA ILE A 171 7.28 13.63 3.47
C ILE A 171 8.16 13.40 2.25
N GLN A 172 9.39 12.98 2.48
CA GLN A 172 10.28 12.55 1.42
C GLN A 172 10.24 11.04 1.37
N ALA A 173 9.72 10.49 0.27
CA ALA A 173 10.03 9.12 -0.09
C ALA A 173 11.42 9.16 -0.71
N ASP A 174 12.43 8.69 -0.01
CA ASP A 174 13.73 8.52 -0.63
C ASP A 174 13.63 7.40 -1.67
N LYS A 175 13.67 7.81 -2.94
CA LYS A 175 13.63 6.93 -4.10
C LYS A 175 15.03 6.51 -4.56
N SER A 176 16.09 6.96 -3.87
CA SER A 176 17.48 6.76 -4.27
C SER A 176 17.89 5.28 -4.34
N GLU A 177 17.22 4.41 -3.58
CA GLU A 177 17.42 2.95 -3.59
C GLU A 177 16.22 2.17 -4.16
N LEU A 178 15.41 2.76 -5.03
CA LEU A 178 14.35 2.03 -5.71
C LEU A 178 14.97 0.94 -6.62
N LYS A 179 15.17 -0.26 -6.06
CA LYS A 179 15.63 -1.44 -6.79
C LYS A 179 14.64 -1.70 -7.92
N GLN A 180 15.08 -1.52 -9.16
CA GLN A 180 14.26 -1.85 -10.31
C GLN A 180 13.91 -3.33 -10.22
N LEU A 181 12.61 -3.60 -10.12
CA LEU A 181 12.10 -4.96 -10.05
C LEU A 181 12.30 -5.63 -11.42
N PRO A 182 12.75 -6.90 -11.47
CA PRO A 182 12.80 -7.66 -12.71
C PRO A 182 11.43 -7.73 -13.37
N ASP A 183 11.39 -7.75 -14.70
CA ASP A 183 10.15 -8.01 -15.43
C ASP A 183 9.56 -9.37 -15.01
N PHE A 184 8.23 -9.48 -15.02
CA PHE A 184 7.58 -10.76 -14.80
C PHE A 184 7.83 -11.70 -15.99
N GLU A 185 8.22 -12.93 -15.67
CA GLU A 185 8.26 -14.06 -16.59
C GLU A 185 7.51 -15.24 -15.97
N TYR A 186 6.61 -15.86 -16.74
CA TYR A 186 5.91 -17.04 -16.27
C TYR A 186 6.87 -18.25 -16.27
N THR A 187 7.10 -18.83 -15.09
CA THR A 187 8.03 -19.96 -14.89
C THR A 187 7.35 -21.32 -14.77
N GLY A 188 6.01 -21.37 -14.76
CA GLY A 188 5.27 -22.61 -14.73
C GLY A 188 5.34 -23.38 -16.07
N SER A 189 4.86 -24.63 -16.05
CA SER A 189 4.94 -25.53 -17.21
C SER A 189 3.74 -25.50 -18.14
N ASP A 190 2.68 -24.73 -17.83
CA ASP A 190 1.48 -24.63 -18.67
C ASP A 190 1.76 -23.70 -19.86
N GLU A 191 1.85 -24.28 -21.06
CA GLU A 191 2.17 -23.55 -22.30
C GLU A 191 1.10 -22.51 -22.68
N ILE A 192 -0.17 -22.77 -22.37
CA ILE A 192 -1.27 -21.85 -22.69
C ILE A 192 -1.22 -20.67 -21.72
N MET A 193 -1.05 -20.96 -20.42
CA MET A 193 -0.83 -19.93 -19.41
C MET A 193 0.36 -19.05 -19.77
N LYS A 194 1.48 -19.68 -20.17
CA LYS A 194 2.67 -18.97 -20.63
C LYS A 194 2.36 -18.04 -21.80
N ALA A 195 1.72 -18.54 -22.86
CA ALA A 195 1.40 -17.75 -24.03
C ALA A 195 0.47 -16.55 -23.71
N VAL A 196 -0.50 -16.75 -22.80
CA VAL A 196 -1.37 -15.67 -22.30
C VAL A 196 -0.56 -14.64 -21.52
N CYS A 197 0.26 -15.06 -20.55
CA CYS A 197 1.09 -14.15 -19.76
C CYS A 197 2.08 -13.37 -20.64
N ASP A 198 2.75 -14.03 -21.59
CA ASP A 198 3.68 -13.41 -22.52
C ASP A 198 2.97 -12.34 -23.38
N TYR A 199 1.79 -12.67 -23.92
CA TYR A 199 0.96 -11.72 -24.66
C TYR A 199 0.57 -10.49 -23.82
N LEU A 200 0.13 -10.70 -22.57
CA LEU A 200 -0.26 -9.62 -21.67
C LEU A 200 0.92 -8.71 -21.32
N CYS A 201 2.09 -9.29 -21.05
CA CYS A 201 3.31 -8.52 -20.77
C CYS A 201 3.78 -7.74 -22.01
N ASP A 202 3.70 -8.32 -23.21
CA ASP A 202 4.04 -7.62 -24.45
C ASP A 202 3.05 -6.47 -24.75
N CYS A 203 1.75 -6.68 -24.52
CA CYS A 203 0.77 -5.60 -24.62
C CYS A 203 1.10 -4.43 -23.70
N GLU A 204 1.45 -4.72 -22.44
CA GLU A 204 1.78 -3.67 -21.48
C GLU A 204 3.01 -2.87 -21.89
N LYS A 205 4.08 -3.57 -22.29
CA LYS A 205 5.32 -2.93 -22.80
C LYS A 205 5.06 -1.98 -23.97
N ASN A 206 4.09 -2.33 -24.84
CA ASN A 206 3.75 -1.55 -26.03
C ASN A 206 2.68 -0.47 -25.82
N CYS A 207 1.98 -0.46 -24.67
CA CYS A 207 0.79 0.39 -24.49
C CYS A 207 1.07 1.84 -24.07
N SER A 208 2.32 2.26 -23.85
CA SER A 208 2.78 3.64 -23.50
C SER A 208 2.06 4.35 -22.34
N ARG A 209 1.03 3.76 -21.73
CA ARG A 209 0.18 4.36 -20.68
C ARG A 209 0.81 4.23 -19.30
N TYR A 210 1.69 3.25 -19.10
CA TYR A 210 2.34 2.98 -17.82
C TYR A 210 3.79 2.53 -17.97
N THR A 211 4.48 2.94 -19.04
CA THR A 211 5.92 2.73 -19.18
C THR A 211 6.64 3.38 -17.99
N HIS A 212 6.95 2.56 -16.98
CA HIS A 212 7.89 2.82 -15.89
C HIS A 212 7.63 4.08 -15.05
N GLN A 213 6.39 4.53 -14.90
CA GLN A 213 6.08 5.50 -13.84
C GLN A 213 6.02 4.74 -12.52
N ASN A 214 7.04 4.95 -11.67
CA ASN A 214 7.14 4.55 -10.26
C ASN A 214 7.72 3.16 -9.94
N ASN A 215 8.61 2.58 -10.75
CA ASN A 215 9.33 1.34 -10.37
C ASN A 215 8.43 0.11 -10.12
N ALA A 216 7.15 0.19 -10.52
CA ALA A 216 6.21 -0.88 -10.33
C ALA A 216 6.42 -2.00 -11.36
N VAL A 217 6.35 -3.26 -10.93
CA VAL A 217 6.35 -4.43 -11.82
C VAL A 217 4.93 -4.77 -12.24
N TYR A 218 4.74 -5.06 -13.54
CA TYR A 218 3.49 -5.62 -14.07
C TYR A 218 3.47 -7.13 -13.87
N ILE A 219 2.45 -7.65 -13.19
CA ILE A 219 2.25 -9.09 -12.98
C ILE A 219 0.85 -9.48 -13.46
N PRO A 220 0.72 -10.26 -14.56
CA PRO A 220 -0.56 -10.83 -14.97
C PRO A 220 -0.92 -12.03 -14.08
N TYR A 221 -2.21 -12.19 -13.81
CA TYR A 221 -2.77 -13.36 -13.10
C TYR A 221 -4.08 -13.80 -13.73
N PRO A 222 -4.02 -14.31 -14.97
CA PRO A 222 -5.20 -14.63 -15.76
C PRO A 222 -5.94 -15.86 -15.23
N ILE A 223 -7.26 -15.80 -15.25
CA ILE A 223 -8.14 -16.94 -14.94
C ILE A 223 -8.61 -17.53 -16.27
N ILE A 224 -8.08 -18.70 -16.63
CA ILE A 224 -8.54 -19.45 -17.79
C ILE A 224 -9.78 -20.27 -17.39
N LEU A 225 -10.89 -20.04 -18.08
CA LEU A 225 -12.15 -20.75 -17.84
C LEU A 225 -12.34 -21.90 -18.82
N LYS A 226 -11.95 -21.68 -20.08
CA LYS A 226 -12.02 -22.71 -21.11
C LYS A 226 -10.93 -22.53 -22.15
N VAL A 227 -10.41 -23.67 -22.59
CA VAL A 227 -9.63 -23.78 -23.82
C VAL A 227 -10.45 -24.57 -24.83
N ASP A 228 -10.52 -24.07 -26.06
CA ASP A 228 -11.08 -24.78 -27.21
C ASP A 228 -10.02 -24.82 -28.32
N GLU A 229 -9.55 -26.02 -28.65
CA GLU A 229 -8.50 -26.22 -29.65
C GLU A 229 -9.05 -27.00 -30.84
N LYS A 230 -9.00 -26.38 -32.03
CA LYS A 230 -9.48 -26.98 -33.28
C LYS A 230 -8.68 -26.46 -34.46
N ASP A 231 -8.28 -27.36 -35.37
CA ASP A 231 -7.56 -27.02 -36.61
C ASP A 231 -6.31 -26.13 -36.36
N ASN A 232 -5.53 -26.47 -35.33
CA ASN A 232 -4.38 -25.71 -34.81
C ASN A 232 -4.70 -24.29 -34.31
N LYS A 233 -5.97 -23.92 -34.16
CA LYS A 233 -6.37 -22.69 -33.48
C LYS A 233 -6.74 -23.00 -32.04
N VAL A 234 -6.18 -22.22 -31.11
CA VAL A 234 -6.43 -22.35 -29.68
C VAL A 234 -7.16 -21.10 -29.21
N ASN A 235 -8.44 -21.23 -28.88
CA ASN A 235 -9.24 -20.19 -28.30
C ASN A 235 -9.21 -20.32 -26.77
N VAL A 236 -8.68 -19.31 -26.10
CA VAL A 236 -8.58 -19.25 -24.64
C VAL A 236 -9.60 -18.24 -24.13
N TYR A 237 -10.62 -18.76 -23.44
CA TYR A 237 -11.67 -17.98 -22.81
C TYR A 237 -11.29 -17.77 -21.35
N GLY A 238 -11.21 -16.52 -20.93
CA GLY A 238 -10.79 -16.23 -19.57
C GLY A 238 -11.04 -14.81 -19.15
N ASN A 239 -10.87 -14.59 -17.84
CA ASN A 239 -10.78 -13.26 -17.29
C ASN A 239 -9.31 -12.93 -17.03
N PHE A 240 -8.76 -12.04 -17.85
CA PHE A 240 -7.33 -11.73 -17.87
C PHE A 240 -7.04 -10.56 -16.95
N TYR A 241 -6.79 -10.88 -15.67
CA TYR A 241 -6.43 -9.88 -14.67
C TYR A 241 -4.93 -9.55 -14.68
N SER A 242 -4.61 -8.34 -14.23
CA SER A 242 -3.23 -7.87 -14.03
C SER A 242 -3.16 -6.82 -12.93
N GLY A 243 -1.96 -6.62 -12.38
CA GLY A 243 -1.69 -5.58 -11.38
C GLY A 243 -0.28 -5.01 -11.51
N TYR A 244 -0.11 -3.80 -10.99
CA TYR A 244 1.16 -3.09 -10.89
C TYR A 244 1.60 -3.05 -9.43
N TYR A 245 2.84 -3.43 -9.17
CA TYR A 245 3.31 -3.61 -7.79
C TYR A 245 4.60 -2.88 -7.49
N GLU A 246 4.60 -2.09 -6.42
CA GLU A 246 5.83 -1.51 -5.86
C GLU A 246 6.27 -2.32 -4.63
N LEU A 247 7.57 -2.62 -4.55
CA LEU A 247 8.14 -3.33 -3.41
C LEU A 247 8.50 -2.34 -2.30
N TYR A 248 7.81 -2.43 -1.17
CA TYR A 248 8.20 -1.76 0.07
C TYR A 248 8.59 -2.82 1.09
N GLY A 249 9.88 -2.95 1.36
CA GLY A 249 10.35 -3.97 2.28
C GLY A 249 10.14 -5.39 1.73
N ASN A 250 9.44 -6.23 2.49
CA ASN A 250 9.00 -7.58 2.08
C ASN A 250 7.58 -7.61 1.50
N GLN A 251 7.00 -6.46 1.14
CA GLN A 251 5.61 -6.36 0.71
C GLN A 251 5.48 -5.75 -0.69
N LEU A 252 4.77 -6.45 -1.58
CA LEU A 252 4.32 -5.89 -2.86
C LEU A 252 3.00 -5.14 -2.67
N ASN A 253 3.04 -3.83 -2.86
CA ASN A 253 1.88 -2.95 -2.77
C ASN A 253 1.24 -2.78 -4.14
N ASN A 254 -0.04 -3.07 -4.24
CA ASN A 254 -0.79 -2.92 -5.47
C ASN A 254 -1.12 -1.45 -5.74
N MET A 255 -0.60 -0.93 -6.85
CA MET A 255 -0.78 0.45 -7.30
C MET A 255 -1.95 0.60 -8.28
N GLY A 256 -2.59 -0.51 -8.66
CA GLY A 256 -3.67 -0.54 -9.63
C GLY A 256 -3.57 -1.78 -10.51
N GLY A 257 -4.53 -1.94 -11.41
CA GLY A 257 -4.57 -3.11 -12.27
C GLY A 257 -5.73 -3.09 -13.26
N GLY A 258 -5.86 -4.17 -13.99
CA GLY A 258 -6.89 -4.34 -15.00
C GLY A 258 -7.64 -5.65 -14.87
N GLU A 259 -8.91 -5.61 -15.24
CA GLU A 259 -9.75 -6.77 -15.51
C GLU A 259 -10.08 -6.77 -16.99
N SER A 260 -9.93 -7.91 -17.67
CA SER A 260 -10.24 -8.01 -19.09
C SER A 260 -10.83 -9.38 -19.42
N PRO A 261 -12.16 -9.54 -19.32
CA PRO A 261 -12.83 -10.73 -19.83
C PRO A 261 -12.72 -10.75 -21.35
N ALA A 262 -12.17 -11.83 -21.89
CA ALA A 262 -11.96 -11.92 -23.33
C ALA A 262 -11.84 -13.35 -23.84
N ILE A 263 -11.75 -13.46 -25.16
CA ILE A 263 -11.19 -14.61 -25.85
C ILE A 263 -9.88 -14.18 -26.49
N ILE A 264 -8.80 -14.91 -26.20
CA ILE A 264 -7.54 -14.79 -26.93
C ILE A 264 -7.42 -15.99 -27.87
N THR A 265 -7.18 -15.70 -29.15
CA THR A 265 -6.98 -16.72 -30.17
C THR A 265 -5.49 -16.82 -30.48
N PHE A 266 -4.95 -18.02 -30.36
CA PHE A 266 -3.60 -18.36 -30.79
C PHE A 266 -3.63 -19.34 -31.97
N GLN A 267 -2.58 -19.30 -32.78
CA GLN A 267 -2.24 -20.31 -33.76
C GLN A 267 -1.15 -21.20 -33.17
N ARG A 268 -1.40 -22.51 -33.09
CA ARG A 268 -0.36 -23.49 -32.80
C ARG A 268 0.50 -23.70 -34.04
N GLU A 269 1.79 -23.48 -33.88
CA GLU A 269 2.81 -23.67 -34.91
C GLU A 269 3.33 -25.11 -34.88
N ALA A 270 4.08 -25.50 -35.92
CA ALA A 270 4.56 -26.88 -36.08
C ALA A 270 5.54 -27.34 -34.98
N ASP A 271 6.22 -26.39 -34.33
CA ASP A 271 7.14 -26.63 -33.21
C ASP A 271 6.42 -26.70 -31.84
N GLY A 272 5.08 -26.58 -31.84
CA GLY A 272 4.25 -26.59 -30.65
C GLY A 272 4.00 -25.21 -30.04
N SER A 273 4.75 -24.17 -30.45
CA SER A 273 4.60 -22.81 -29.93
C SER A 273 3.25 -22.19 -30.30
N LEU A 274 2.81 -21.23 -29.49
CA LEU A 274 1.55 -20.51 -29.67
C LEU A 274 1.82 -19.07 -30.12
N ARG A 275 1.41 -18.74 -31.35
CA ARG A 275 1.49 -17.37 -31.88
C ARG A 275 0.16 -16.65 -31.75
N PHE A 276 0.16 -15.45 -31.18
CA PHE A 276 -1.04 -14.61 -31.07
C PHE A 276 -1.69 -14.32 -32.44
N VAL A 277 -3.01 -14.33 -32.49
CA VAL A 277 -3.81 -14.01 -33.69
C VAL A 277 -4.73 -12.83 -33.45
N GLU A 278 -5.64 -12.94 -32.48
CA GLU A 278 -6.60 -11.88 -32.15
C GLU A 278 -7.05 -11.97 -30.68
N ILE A 279 -7.59 -10.85 -30.17
CA ILE A 279 -8.29 -10.80 -28.89
C ILE A 279 -9.65 -10.13 -29.07
N LYS A 280 -10.68 -10.68 -28.43
CA LYS A 280 -12.03 -10.07 -28.36
C LYS A 280 -12.36 -9.81 -26.90
N LYS A 281 -12.21 -8.56 -26.48
CA LYS A 281 -12.46 -8.10 -25.11
C LYS A 281 -13.92 -7.71 -24.92
N ALA A 282 -14.45 -7.96 -23.73
CA ALA A 282 -15.69 -7.34 -23.30
C ALA A 282 -15.50 -5.83 -23.11
N GLY A 283 -16.49 -5.03 -23.50
CA GLY A 283 -16.56 -3.61 -23.18
C GLY A 283 -16.88 -3.36 -21.71
N GLU A 284 -16.93 -2.09 -21.33
CA GLU A 284 -17.29 -1.66 -19.98
C GLU A 284 -18.80 -1.35 -19.87
N GLY A 285 -19.30 -1.22 -18.63
CA GLY A 285 -20.68 -0.83 -18.35
C GLY A 285 -21.70 -1.77 -18.97
N ASP A 286 -22.68 -1.22 -19.69
CA ASP A 286 -23.76 -1.97 -20.33
C ASP A 286 -23.27 -3.00 -21.38
N ASN A 287 -22.06 -2.81 -21.92
CA ASN A 287 -21.47 -3.74 -22.88
C ASN A 287 -20.80 -4.95 -22.21
N TYR A 288 -20.47 -4.87 -20.92
CA TYR A 288 -19.72 -5.92 -20.22
C TYR A 288 -20.40 -7.29 -20.33
N ALA A 289 -21.62 -7.42 -19.81
CA ALA A 289 -22.35 -8.69 -19.85
C ALA A 289 -22.76 -9.07 -21.29
N LYS A 290 -23.06 -8.08 -22.13
CA LYS A 290 -23.50 -8.29 -23.52
C LYS A 290 -22.39 -8.94 -24.36
N ASP A 291 -21.17 -8.41 -24.28
CA ASP A 291 -20.05 -8.89 -25.07
C ASP A 291 -19.58 -10.27 -24.59
N ILE A 292 -19.54 -10.50 -23.27
CA ILE A 292 -19.26 -11.82 -22.69
C ILE A 292 -20.27 -12.85 -23.21
N LYS A 293 -21.56 -12.50 -23.21
CA LYS A 293 -22.61 -13.40 -23.72
C LYS A 293 -22.44 -13.71 -25.20
N GLU A 294 -22.06 -12.73 -26.01
CA GLU A 294 -21.86 -12.92 -27.45
C GLU A 294 -20.70 -13.88 -27.71
N PHE A 295 -19.57 -13.69 -27.05
CA PHE A 295 -18.41 -14.54 -27.32
C PHE A 295 -18.51 -15.91 -26.64
N CYS A 296 -19.35 -16.08 -25.62
CA CYS A 296 -19.69 -17.39 -25.03
C CYS A 296 -20.77 -18.17 -25.81
N LYS A 297 -21.36 -17.58 -26.85
CA LYS A 297 -22.50 -18.16 -27.58
C LYS A 297 -22.16 -19.55 -28.15
N GLY A 298 -23.01 -20.53 -27.83
CA GLY A 298 -22.84 -21.91 -28.25
C GLY A 298 -22.00 -22.78 -27.30
N ILE A 299 -21.45 -22.21 -26.22
CA ILE A 299 -20.72 -22.93 -25.19
C ILE A 299 -21.57 -22.97 -23.92
N HIS A 300 -22.07 -24.15 -23.57
CA HIS A 300 -22.97 -24.33 -22.43
C HIS A 300 -22.28 -23.98 -21.10
N GLY A 301 -22.91 -23.11 -20.30
CA GLY A 301 -22.47 -22.77 -18.94
C GLY A 301 -21.34 -21.75 -18.83
N LEU A 302 -20.68 -21.37 -19.94
CA LEU A 302 -19.49 -20.52 -19.88
C LEU A 302 -19.83 -19.06 -19.51
N TYR A 303 -20.95 -18.53 -20.02
CA TYR A 303 -21.41 -17.19 -19.64
C TYR A 303 -21.68 -17.12 -18.13
N GLU A 304 -22.36 -18.12 -17.59
CA GLU A 304 -22.66 -18.22 -16.17
C GLU A 304 -21.37 -18.32 -15.33
N GLU A 305 -20.33 -19.00 -15.82
CA GLU A 305 -19.03 -19.07 -15.16
C GLU A 305 -18.33 -17.70 -15.12
N PHE A 306 -18.33 -16.95 -16.23
CA PHE A 306 -17.82 -15.57 -16.26
C PHE A 306 -18.54 -14.65 -15.27
N MET A 307 -19.86 -14.81 -15.15
CA MET A 307 -20.70 -13.95 -14.29
C MET A 307 -20.78 -14.42 -12.83
N ASN A 308 -20.13 -15.54 -12.49
CA ASN A 308 -20.09 -16.05 -11.12
C ASN A 308 -19.03 -15.30 -10.29
N HIS A 309 -19.42 -14.12 -9.81
CA HIS A 309 -18.52 -13.22 -9.07
C HIS A 309 -17.86 -13.87 -7.86
N GLU A 310 -18.56 -14.71 -7.10
CA GLU A 310 -18.00 -15.37 -5.92
C GLU A 310 -16.87 -16.34 -6.30
N SER A 311 -17.14 -17.21 -7.28
CA SER A 311 -16.16 -18.19 -7.78
C SER A 311 -14.96 -17.50 -8.43
N ILE A 312 -15.21 -16.49 -9.27
CA ILE A 312 -14.16 -15.73 -9.96
C ILE A 312 -13.31 -14.95 -8.96
N TYR A 313 -13.91 -14.30 -7.96
CA TYR A 313 -13.17 -13.57 -6.94
C TYR A 313 -12.23 -14.48 -6.15
N LYS A 314 -12.71 -15.66 -5.76
CA LYS A 314 -11.90 -16.65 -5.06
C LYS A 314 -10.74 -17.15 -5.93
N LYS A 315 -11.03 -17.59 -7.16
CA LYS A 315 -10.02 -18.03 -8.14
C LYS A 315 -8.98 -16.93 -8.40
N ARG A 316 -9.43 -15.68 -8.53
CA ARG A 316 -8.55 -14.51 -8.75
C ARG A 316 -7.52 -14.37 -7.63
N SER A 317 -7.96 -14.47 -6.38
CA SER A 317 -7.07 -14.36 -5.22
C SER A 317 -6.02 -15.49 -5.22
N GLU A 318 -6.45 -16.73 -5.46
CA GLU A 318 -5.58 -17.91 -5.51
C GLU A 318 -4.53 -17.81 -6.63
N VAL A 319 -4.95 -17.51 -7.86
CA VAL A 319 -4.05 -17.37 -9.02
C VAL A 319 -3.10 -16.19 -8.82
N ARG A 320 -3.59 -15.06 -8.29
CA ARG A 320 -2.73 -13.90 -7.99
C ARG A 320 -1.63 -14.25 -7.00
N ILE A 321 -1.97 -14.93 -5.89
CA ILE A 321 -0.98 -15.38 -4.91
C ILE A 321 0.01 -16.33 -5.58
N GLN A 322 -0.46 -17.27 -6.41
CA GLN A 322 0.41 -18.20 -7.13
C GLN A 322 1.41 -17.46 -8.04
N MET A 323 0.94 -16.57 -8.92
CA MET A 323 1.80 -15.85 -9.86
C MET A 323 2.86 -15.00 -9.16
N ILE A 324 2.49 -14.33 -8.06
CA ILE A 324 3.43 -13.54 -7.26
C ILE A 324 4.42 -14.45 -6.51
N SER A 325 3.97 -15.62 -6.05
CA SER A 325 4.85 -16.60 -5.39
C SER A 325 5.89 -17.17 -6.37
N GLU A 326 5.48 -17.44 -7.61
CA GLU A 326 6.39 -17.87 -8.68
C GLU A 326 7.40 -16.76 -9.04
N TYR A 327 6.93 -15.51 -9.14
CA TYR A 327 7.77 -14.34 -9.37
C TYR A 327 8.82 -14.15 -8.26
N GLU A 328 8.43 -14.26 -6.99
CA GLU A 328 9.37 -14.22 -5.86
C GLU A 328 10.39 -15.36 -5.94
N LYS A 329 9.94 -16.60 -6.21
CA LYS A 329 10.82 -17.77 -6.31
C LYS A 329 11.87 -17.63 -7.41
N ALA A 330 11.49 -17.05 -8.54
CA ALA A 330 12.39 -16.85 -9.67
C ALA A 330 13.43 -15.75 -9.43
N ASN A 331 13.10 -14.73 -8.62
CA ASN A 331 13.89 -13.51 -8.50
C ASN A 331 14.55 -13.29 -7.13
N HIS A 332 14.18 -14.06 -6.11
CA HIS A 332 14.72 -13.99 -4.75
C HIS A 332 14.65 -12.56 -4.15
N LEU A 333 13.47 -11.95 -4.20
CA LEU A 333 13.28 -10.54 -3.81
C LEU A 333 12.96 -10.36 -2.31
N GLY A 334 12.73 -11.45 -1.58
CA GLY A 334 12.37 -11.42 -0.17
C GLY A 334 10.91 -11.02 0.06
N ILE A 335 10.05 -11.17 -0.94
CA ILE A 335 8.62 -10.87 -0.83
C ILE A 335 7.95 -11.92 0.09
N GLU A 336 7.14 -11.44 1.01
CA GLU A 336 6.34 -12.27 1.92
C GLU A 336 4.86 -11.93 1.88
N TYR A 337 4.52 -10.69 1.49
CA TYR A 337 3.15 -10.17 1.54
C TYR A 337 2.77 -9.42 0.27
N ILE A 338 1.47 -9.44 -0.03
CA ILE A 338 0.81 -8.59 -1.02
C ILE A 338 -0.13 -7.67 -0.26
N LYS A 339 -0.18 -6.38 -0.58
CA LYS A 339 -1.10 -5.42 0.06
C LYS A 339 -1.87 -4.62 -0.97
N ASP A 340 -3.19 -4.63 -0.84
CA ASP A 340 -4.08 -3.71 -1.53
C ASP A 340 -4.36 -2.48 -0.66
N TYR A 341 -4.62 -1.34 -1.28
CA TYR A 341 -4.93 -0.11 -0.55
C TYR A 341 -6.16 -0.30 0.36
N GLY A 342 -6.02 0.02 1.65
CA GLY A 342 -7.11 -0.10 2.63
C GLY A 342 -7.39 -1.51 3.13
N TRP A 343 -6.69 -2.54 2.63
CA TRP A 343 -6.85 -3.93 3.05
C TRP A 343 -5.65 -4.41 3.86
N ASP A 344 -5.86 -5.46 4.65
CA ASP A 344 -4.79 -6.14 5.36
C ASP A 344 -3.80 -6.81 4.39
N PRO A 345 -2.50 -6.88 4.73
CA PRO A 345 -1.53 -7.64 3.96
C PRO A 345 -1.88 -9.14 3.90
N ILE A 346 -1.79 -9.72 2.71
CA ILE A 346 -2.04 -11.13 2.42
C ILE A 346 -0.70 -11.83 2.25
N LYS A 347 -0.47 -12.90 3.01
CA LYS A 347 0.77 -13.69 2.92
C LYS A 347 0.81 -14.50 1.62
N ILE A 348 1.97 -14.54 0.95
CA ILE A 348 2.18 -15.39 -0.23
C ILE A 348 2.57 -16.83 0.14
N ASN A 349 2.53 -17.73 -0.84
CA ASN A 349 3.00 -19.10 -0.67
C ASN A 349 4.50 -19.16 -0.92
N LYS A 350 5.31 -19.52 0.08
CA LYS A 350 6.76 -19.68 -0.10
C LYS A 350 7.16 -20.95 -0.83
#